data_AF-A0A257JT91-F1
#
_entry.id   AF-A0A257JT91-F1
#
_cell.length_a   1.000
_cell.length_b   1.000
_cell.length_c   1.000
_cell.angle_alpha   90.00
_cell.angle_beta   90.00
_cell.angle_gamma   90.00
#
_symmetry.space_group_name_H-M   'P 1'
#
loop_
_entity.id
_entity.type
_entity.pdbx_description
1 polymer ?
#
loop_
_entity_poly.entity_id
_entity_poly.type
_entity_poly.pdbx_seq_one_letter_code
_entity_poly.pdbx_strand_id
1 'polypeptide(L)'
;MKVDKNLVAMSGLILVAAIVVLFAIVLSDVRNRALLFSSQGFLFSSGQKTIGCFWNICAGDGQEKIEEILKKAGYIDIQESVSDKCMWVQLSKPSKVLYANDPSWRRGQVCIVLTDGRATEIVWSSNALAP
;
A
#
# COMPACT_ATOMS: atom_id res chain seq x y z
N MET A 1 -36.60 -52.75 -9.25
CA MET A 1 -36.88 -51.41 -8.70
C MET A 1 -36.75 -50.39 -9.82
N LYS A 2 -37.81 -49.63 -10.14
CA LYS A 2 -37.74 -48.49 -11.07
C LYS A 2 -37.34 -47.26 -10.26
N VAL A 3 -36.19 -46.66 -10.57
CA VAL A 3 -35.76 -45.40 -9.97
C VAL A 3 -36.56 -44.27 -10.61
N ASP A 4 -37.18 -43.43 -9.78
CA ASP A 4 -37.96 -42.29 -10.23
C ASP A 4 -37.03 -41.21 -10.80
N LYS A 5 -37.14 -40.97 -12.11
CA LYS A 5 -36.31 -40.00 -12.84
C LYS A 5 -36.53 -38.56 -12.32
N ASN A 6 -37.70 -38.28 -11.78
CA ASN A 6 -38.00 -36.97 -11.21
C ASN A 6 -37.23 -36.74 -9.92
N LEU A 7 -37.05 -37.79 -9.10
CA LEU A 7 -36.28 -37.71 -7.86
C LEU A 7 -34.78 -37.46 -8.13
N VAL A 8 -34.23 -38.06 -9.17
CA VAL A 8 -32.82 -37.86 -9.60
C VAL A 8 -32.60 -36.47 -10.19
N ALA A 9 -33.55 -35.97 -10.98
CA ALA A 9 -33.48 -34.62 -11.52
C ALA A 9 -33.56 -33.55 -10.42
N MET A 10 -34.42 -33.77 -9.42
CA MET A 10 -34.61 -32.85 -8.30
C MET A 10 -33.38 -32.80 -7.39
N SER A 11 -32.76 -33.94 -7.09
CA SER A 11 -31.52 -33.99 -6.30
C SER A 11 -30.33 -33.35 -7.02
N GLY A 12 -30.25 -33.49 -8.35
CA GLY A 12 -29.25 -32.81 -9.17
C GLY A 12 -29.38 -31.28 -9.15
N LEU A 13 -30.62 -30.76 -9.26
CA LEU A 13 -30.90 -29.33 -9.20
C LEU A 13 -30.54 -28.72 -7.82
N ILE A 14 -30.85 -29.42 -6.74
CA ILE A 14 -30.52 -28.99 -5.37
C ILE A 14 -28.99 -28.91 -5.19
N LEU A 15 -28.25 -29.89 -5.71
CA LEU A 15 -26.80 -29.90 -5.62
C LEU A 15 -26.16 -28.72 -6.35
N VAL A 16 -26.63 -28.43 -7.58
CA VAL A 16 -26.12 -27.30 -8.38
C VAL A 16 -26.42 -25.97 -7.68
N ALA A 17 -27.63 -25.80 -7.14
CA ALA A 17 -27.99 -24.59 -6.40
C ALA A 17 -27.09 -24.40 -5.16
N ALA A 18 -26.81 -25.46 -4.41
CA ALA A 18 -25.94 -25.40 -3.23
C ALA A 18 -24.50 -25.00 -3.59
N ILE A 19 -23.96 -25.50 -4.71
CA ILE A 19 -22.62 -25.13 -5.20
C ILE A 19 -22.57 -23.64 -5.58
N VAL A 20 -23.59 -23.14 -6.27
CA VAL A 20 -23.65 -21.71 -6.65
C VAL A 20 -23.71 -20.82 -5.41
N VAL A 21 -24.48 -21.18 -4.40
CA VAL A 21 -24.57 -20.43 -3.14
C VAL A 21 -23.23 -20.44 -2.40
N LEU A 22 -22.57 -21.59 -2.28
CA LEU A 22 -21.23 -21.69 -1.68
C LEU A 22 -20.20 -20.83 -2.42
N PHE A 23 -20.21 -20.86 -3.74
CA PHE A 23 -19.31 -20.05 -4.56
C PHE A 23 -19.57 -18.55 -4.38
N ALA A 24 -20.84 -18.13 -4.30
CA ALA A 24 -21.21 -16.73 -4.03
C ALA A 24 -20.77 -16.26 -2.64
N ILE A 25 -20.86 -17.13 -1.61
CA ILE A 25 -20.37 -16.83 -0.26
C ILE A 25 -18.85 -16.66 -0.26
N VAL A 26 -18.11 -17.57 -0.90
CA VAL A 26 -16.64 -17.48 -0.99
C VAL A 26 -16.21 -16.22 -1.74
N LEU A 27 -16.85 -15.89 -2.87
CA LEU A 27 -16.59 -14.65 -3.60
C LEU A 27 -16.89 -13.41 -2.76
N SER A 28 -17.96 -13.42 -1.97
CA SER A 28 -18.33 -12.31 -1.09
C SER A 28 -17.32 -12.15 0.05
N ASP A 29 -16.84 -13.24 0.65
CA ASP A 29 -15.80 -13.19 1.69
C ASP A 29 -14.47 -12.68 1.12
N VAL A 30 -14.06 -13.16 -0.05
CA VAL A 30 -12.85 -12.68 -0.75
C VAL A 30 -12.97 -11.20 -1.09
N ARG A 31 -14.12 -10.75 -1.60
CA ARG A 31 -14.38 -9.33 -1.91
C ARG A 31 -14.38 -8.49 -0.63
N ASN A 32 -15.01 -8.95 0.44
CA ASN A 32 -15.04 -8.22 1.71
C ASN A 32 -13.65 -8.14 2.34
N ARG A 33 -12.86 -9.22 2.28
CA ARG A 33 -11.45 -9.18 2.70
C ARG A 33 -10.64 -8.21 1.84
N ALA A 34 -10.80 -8.23 0.53
CA ALA A 34 -10.13 -7.29 -0.37
C ALA A 34 -10.51 -5.82 -0.07
N LEU A 35 -11.78 -5.55 0.23
CA LEU A 35 -12.25 -4.22 0.66
C LEU A 35 -11.75 -3.85 2.06
N LEU A 36 -11.61 -4.80 2.98
CA LEU A 36 -10.99 -4.57 4.29
C LEU A 36 -9.50 -4.25 4.15
N PHE A 37 -8.77 -4.94 3.28
CA PHE A 37 -7.37 -4.60 2.98
C PHE A 37 -7.24 -3.25 2.26
N SER A 38 -8.16 -2.90 1.36
CA SER A 38 -8.15 -1.59 0.71
C SER A 38 -8.55 -0.47 1.68
N SER A 39 -9.50 -0.70 2.58
CA SER A 39 -9.94 0.28 3.58
C SER A 39 -8.92 0.46 4.71
N GLN A 40 -8.17 -0.58 5.08
CA GLN A 40 -6.98 -0.42 5.92
C GLN A 40 -5.88 0.33 5.15
N GLY A 41 -5.67 0.08 3.86
CA GLY A 41 -4.82 0.93 3.02
C GLY A 41 -5.27 2.40 2.95
N PHE A 42 -6.57 2.67 3.13
CA PHE A 42 -7.14 4.02 3.20
C PHE A 42 -7.02 4.66 4.60
N LEU A 43 -7.13 3.87 5.67
CA LEU A 43 -6.93 4.32 7.06
C LEU A 43 -5.44 4.47 7.42
N PHE A 44 -4.56 3.71 6.76
CA PHE A 44 -3.11 3.90 6.75
C PHE A 44 -2.65 4.75 5.55
N SER A 45 -3.56 5.44 4.85
CA SER A 45 -3.16 6.44 3.86
C SER A 45 -2.58 7.69 4.52
N SER A 46 -2.48 7.79 5.84
CA SER A 46 -1.52 8.67 6.47
C SER A 46 -0.19 7.92 6.52
N GLY A 47 0.75 8.27 5.65
CA GLY A 47 2.11 7.74 5.75
C GLY A 47 2.61 7.78 7.19
N GLN A 48 3.27 6.71 7.65
CA GLN A 48 3.79 6.67 9.01
C GLN A 48 4.91 7.71 9.13
N LYS A 49 4.65 8.75 9.93
CA LYS A 49 5.62 9.78 10.25
C LYS A 49 6.49 9.30 11.40
N THR A 50 7.79 9.21 11.16
CA THR A 50 8.76 8.92 12.21
C THR A 50 9.68 10.12 12.38
N ILE A 51 9.81 10.56 13.64
CA ILE A 51 10.74 11.61 14.03
C ILE A 51 11.91 10.87 14.68
N GLY A 52 12.97 10.62 13.91
CA GLY A 52 14.09 9.80 14.35
C GLY A 52 14.88 9.22 13.17
N CYS A 53 15.27 7.96 13.31
CA CYS A 53 15.96 7.21 12.27
C CYS A 53 15.06 6.12 11.69
N PHE A 54 15.00 6.01 10.37
CA PHE A 54 14.29 4.96 9.66
C PHE A 54 15.14 4.47 8.49
N TRP A 55 15.34 3.16 8.39
CA TRP A 55 16.23 2.54 7.38
C TRP A 55 17.60 3.22 7.28
N ASN A 56 18.21 3.55 8.43
CA ASN A 56 19.50 4.26 8.54
C ASN A 56 19.51 5.70 8.03
N ILE A 57 18.36 6.26 7.66
CA ILE A 57 18.18 7.69 7.38
C ILE A 57 17.72 8.34 8.67
N CYS A 58 18.46 9.32 9.16
CA CYS A 58 18.16 10.04 10.39
C CYS A 58 17.87 11.51 10.12
N ALA A 59 17.12 12.15 11.02
CA ALA A 59 17.05 13.61 11.05
C ALA A 59 18.47 14.22 11.15
N GLY A 60 18.75 15.19 10.29
CA GLY A 60 20.05 15.84 10.14
C GLY A 60 20.93 15.28 9.02
N ASP A 61 20.59 14.12 8.45
CA ASP A 61 21.34 13.54 7.33
C ASP A 61 21.22 14.42 6.07
N GLY A 62 22.32 14.53 5.33
CA GLY A 62 22.37 15.28 4.07
C GLY A 62 21.73 14.50 2.91
N GLN A 63 21.21 15.23 1.93
CA GLN A 63 20.56 14.68 0.73
C GLN A 63 21.40 13.58 0.03
N GLU A 64 22.69 13.78 -0.17
CA GLU A 64 23.55 12.82 -0.88
C GLU A 64 23.60 11.45 -0.17
N LYS A 65 23.76 11.46 1.16
CA LYS A 65 23.74 10.25 2.00
C LYS A 65 22.39 9.54 1.91
N ILE A 66 21.31 10.31 1.93
CA ILE A 66 19.94 9.80 1.85
C ILE A 66 19.71 9.08 0.51
N GLU A 67 20.09 9.71 -0.59
CA GLU A 67 19.97 9.12 -1.93
C GLU A 67 20.80 7.83 -2.05
N GLU A 68 22.01 7.80 -1.49
CA GLU A 68 22.85 6.59 -1.48
C GLU A 68 22.16 5.45 -0.72
N ILE A 69 21.59 5.73 0.45
CA ILE A 69 20.87 4.73 1.26
C ILE A 69 19.64 4.21 0.51
N LEU A 70 18.85 5.11 -0.10
CA LEU A 70 17.66 4.73 -0.86
C LEU A 70 18.02 3.87 -2.09
N LYS A 71 19.08 4.23 -2.82
CA LYS A 71 19.60 3.42 -3.93
C LYS A 71 20.06 2.04 -3.46
N LYS A 72 20.77 1.94 -2.33
CA LYS A 72 21.16 0.66 -1.71
C LYS A 72 19.94 -0.16 -1.26
N ALA A 73 18.88 0.50 -0.81
CA ALA A 73 17.60 -0.14 -0.52
C ALA A 73 16.82 -0.53 -1.79
N GLY A 74 17.30 -0.15 -2.97
CA GLY A 74 16.76 -0.50 -4.28
C GLY A 74 15.64 0.42 -4.78
N TYR A 75 15.53 1.63 -4.24
CA TYR A 75 14.73 2.69 -4.85
C TYR A 75 15.49 3.24 -6.06
N ILE A 76 14.89 3.13 -7.24
CA ILE A 76 15.51 3.50 -8.52
C ILE A 76 15.05 4.89 -8.95
N ASP A 77 13.79 5.23 -8.66
CA ASP A 77 13.19 6.51 -9.00
C ASP A 77 13.13 7.40 -7.76
N ILE A 78 14.16 8.25 -7.62
CA ILE A 78 14.24 9.27 -6.57
C ILE A 78 14.09 10.62 -7.24
N GLN A 79 13.02 11.33 -6.89
CA GLN A 79 12.66 12.62 -7.48
C GLN A 79 12.60 13.69 -6.40
N GLU A 80 13.11 14.88 -6.74
CA GLU A 80 12.89 16.06 -5.92
C GLU A 80 11.55 16.69 -6.34
N SER A 81 10.64 16.88 -5.40
CA SER A 81 9.34 17.52 -5.61
C SER A 81 9.04 18.50 -4.48
N VAL A 82 8.18 19.48 -4.75
CA VAL A 82 7.84 20.52 -3.78
C VAL A 82 6.68 20.09 -2.88
N SER A 83 5.77 19.21 -3.32
CA SER A 83 4.79 18.55 -2.42
C SER A 83 3.93 17.47 -3.08
N ASP A 84 3.77 17.52 -4.41
CA ASP A 84 2.59 16.97 -5.08
C ASP A 84 2.52 15.43 -5.05
N LYS A 85 3.68 14.78 -4.86
CA LYS A 85 3.80 13.31 -4.76
C LYS A 85 3.78 12.78 -3.33
N CYS A 86 3.72 13.67 -2.34
CA CYS A 86 3.79 13.37 -0.93
C CYS A 86 2.63 14.06 -0.21
N MET A 87 1.40 13.81 -0.65
CA MET A 87 0.21 14.52 -0.16
C MET A 87 -0.04 14.35 1.35
N TRP A 88 0.58 13.34 1.98
CA TRP A 88 0.52 13.10 3.43
C TRP A 88 1.44 14.00 4.25
N VAL A 89 2.36 14.69 3.59
CA VAL A 89 3.31 15.59 4.24
C VAL A 89 2.69 16.98 4.26
N GLN A 90 2.07 17.34 5.38
CA GLN A 90 1.65 18.72 5.62
C GLN A 90 2.86 19.57 5.98
N LEU A 91 3.37 20.32 4.99
CA LEU A 91 4.48 21.25 5.18
C LEU A 91 3.95 22.60 5.68
N SER A 92 4.45 23.05 6.83
CA SER A 92 4.16 24.41 7.34
C SER A 92 5.04 25.50 6.70
N LYS A 93 6.08 25.09 5.96
CA LYS A 93 7.08 25.95 5.31
C LYS A 93 7.45 25.39 3.94
N PRO A 94 7.94 26.22 3.01
CA PRO A 94 8.50 25.73 1.76
C PRO A 94 9.74 24.87 2.07
N SER A 95 9.60 23.56 1.91
CA SER A 95 10.66 22.57 2.11
C SER A 95 10.80 21.75 0.83
N LYS A 96 12.02 21.25 0.59
CA LYS A 96 12.26 20.30 -0.51
C LYS A 96 11.83 18.91 -0.05
N VAL A 97 11.21 18.13 -0.92
CA VAL A 97 10.83 16.75 -0.61
C VAL A 97 11.53 15.80 -1.58
N LEU A 98 12.27 14.84 -1.02
CA LEU A 98 12.73 13.68 -1.79
C LEU A 98 11.63 12.64 -1.76
N TYR A 99 11.13 12.31 -2.93
CA TYR A 99 10.18 11.23 -3.15
C TYR A 99 10.92 10.04 -3.75
N ALA A 100 10.86 8.90 -3.07
CA ALA A 100 11.41 7.65 -3.55
C ALA A 100 10.29 6.62 -3.66
N ASN A 101 10.12 6.06 -4.86
CA ASN A 101 9.11 5.05 -5.14
C ASN A 101 9.76 3.75 -5.59
N ASP A 102 9.35 2.64 -4.99
CA ASP A 102 9.63 1.33 -5.53
C ASP A 102 8.36 0.85 -6.27
N PRO A 103 8.40 0.73 -7.61
CA PRO A 103 7.25 0.24 -8.37
C PRO A 103 6.89 -1.22 -8.02
N SER A 104 7.76 -1.93 -7.30
CA SER A 104 7.39 -3.21 -6.70
C SER A 104 6.50 -2.97 -5.47
N TRP A 105 5.42 -3.76 -5.37
CA TRP A 105 4.48 -3.74 -4.24
C TRP A 105 5.12 -4.04 -2.86
N ARG A 106 6.43 -4.32 -2.80
CA ARG A 106 7.14 -4.81 -1.63
C ARG A 106 7.66 -3.71 -0.72
N ARG A 107 7.99 -2.53 -1.26
CA ARG A 107 8.69 -1.48 -0.49
C ARG A 107 7.90 -0.18 -0.37
N GLY A 108 6.99 0.07 -1.31
CA GLY A 108 6.07 1.20 -1.25
C GLY A 108 6.77 2.52 -1.56
N GLN A 109 6.39 3.57 -0.83
CA GLN A 109 6.82 4.95 -1.08
C GLN A 109 7.45 5.56 0.16
N VAL A 110 8.46 6.40 -0.05
CA VAL A 110 9.13 7.17 1.00
C VAL A 110 9.19 8.64 0.59
N CYS A 111 8.78 9.50 1.50
CA CYS A 111 8.84 10.94 1.40
C CYS A 111 9.75 11.48 2.50
N ILE A 112 10.80 12.21 2.12
CA ILE A 112 11.77 12.76 3.06
C ILE A 112 11.78 14.27 2.91
N VAL A 113 11.44 14.96 3.99
CA VAL A 113 11.41 16.43 4.03
C VAL A 113 12.79 16.96 4.34
N LEU A 114 13.31 17.77 3.44
CA LEU A 114 14.58 18.46 3.56
C LEU A 114 14.36 19.94 3.90
N THR A 115 15.01 20.39 4.97
CA THR A 115 15.17 21.81 5.31
C THR A 115 16.66 22.11 5.32
N ASP A 116 17.09 23.14 4.58
CA ASP A 116 18.50 23.50 4.42
C ASP A 116 19.40 22.33 3.98
N GLY A 117 18.86 21.46 3.11
CA GLY A 117 19.56 20.28 2.58
C GLY A 117 19.68 19.10 3.55
N ARG A 118 19.02 19.15 4.71
CA ARG A 118 19.05 18.10 5.73
C ARG A 118 17.67 17.49 5.98
N ALA A 119 17.63 16.18 6.20
CA ALA A 119 16.41 15.48 6.60
C ALA A 119 15.88 16.04 7.91
N THR A 120 14.59 16.33 7.94
CA THR A 120 13.87 16.78 9.13
C THR A 120 12.75 15.81 9.48
N GLU A 121 12.08 15.29 8.46
CA GLU A 121 10.98 14.35 8.61
C GLU A 121 11.08 13.24 7.58
N ILE A 122 10.71 12.03 7.99
CA ILE A 122 10.63 10.85 7.13
C ILE A 122 9.23 10.31 7.26
N VAL A 123 8.54 10.21 6.13
CA VAL A 123 7.18 9.70 6.02
C VAL A 123 7.22 8.56 5.01
N TRP A 124 6.66 7.40 5.37
CA TRP A 124 6.69 6.24 4.49
C TRP A 124 5.35 5.52 4.47
N SER A 125 5.08 4.83 3.37
CA SER A 125 3.90 4.00 3.19
C SER A 125 4.33 2.69 2.54
N SER A 126 3.93 1.54 3.10
CA SER A 126 4.15 0.24 2.47
C SER A 126 3.30 0.02 1.22
N ASN A 127 2.37 0.94 0.92
CA ASN A 127 1.44 0.81 -0.17
C ASN A 127 1.97 1.61 -1.38
N ALA A 128 2.47 0.91 -2.40
CA ALA A 128 3.02 1.52 -3.62
C ALA A 128 2.01 2.34 -4.43
N LEU A 129 0.71 2.15 -4.14
CA LEU A 129 -0.42 2.83 -4.77
C LEU A 129 -1.07 3.88 -3.86
N ALA A 130 -0.48 4.17 -2.70
CA ALA A 130 -0.97 5.27 -1.89
C ALA A 130 -0.83 6.58 -2.70
N PRO A 131 -1.88 7.41 -2.79
CA PRO A 131 -1.91 8.61 -3.61
C PRO A 131 -1.08 9.77 -3.04
#